data_AF-A0AA88TJX9-F1
#
_entry.id   AF-A0AA88TJX9-F1
#
_cell.length_a   1.000
_cell.length_b   1.000
_cell.length_c   1.000
_cell.angle_alpha   90.00
_cell.angle_beta   90.00
_cell.angle_gamma   90.00
#
_symmetry.space_group_name_H-M   'P 1'
#
loop_
_entity.id
_entity.type
_entity.pdbx_description
1 polymer ?
#
loop_
_entity_poly.entity_id
_entity_poly.type
_entity_poly.pdbx_seq_one_letter_code
_entity_poly.pdbx_strand_id
1 'polypeptide(L)'
;MNQLKETRRRFQQRIQQREKDFQQLRKSVESHKRSAQAAVEDSEKIFTELIRCIERSCSGVTQQIKDQEKATVSPAERRLKQLKKEIDDLWRIDFGLKQLSHTQDHIYFLQSFQSLSAPLESTDMPLISFSSQLFSFDGVRESVHQLRDKLEDLCKEELKKISDRVTFTNTVPRNRNDIVPRNRNEFLQYAHHLTMDPNTI
;
A
#
# COMPACT_ATOMS: atom_id res chain seq x y z
N MET A 1 -73.40 31.44 3.52
CA MET A 1 -72.99 30.50 4.59
C MET A 1 -72.41 29.17 4.06
N ASN A 2 -72.96 28.57 3.00
CA ASN A 2 -72.51 27.25 2.50
C ASN A 2 -71.11 27.23 1.88
N GLN A 3 -70.74 28.23 1.08
CA GLN A 3 -69.40 28.33 0.47
C GLN A 3 -68.26 28.45 1.50
N LEU A 4 -68.50 29.11 2.63
CA LEU A 4 -67.53 29.22 3.71
C LEU A 4 -67.26 27.87 4.38
N LYS A 5 -68.31 27.08 4.64
CA LYS A 5 -68.20 25.73 5.23
C LYS A 5 -67.47 24.77 4.30
N GLU A 6 -67.77 24.81 3.01
CA GLU A 6 -67.10 23.98 1.99
C GLU A 6 -65.62 24.36 1.84
N THR A 7 -65.32 25.65 1.80
CA THR A 7 -63.94 26.14 1.76
C THR A 7 -63.16 25.72 3.00
N ARG A 8 -63.75 25.85 4.20
CA ARG A 8 -63.14 25.36 5.45
C ARG A 8 -62.85 23.86 5.40
N ARG A 9 -63.79 23.04 4.90
CA ARG A 9 -63.58 21.58 4.76
C ARG A 9 -62.43 21.27 3.81
N ARG A 10 -62.33 21.96 2.67
CA ARG A 10 -61.21 21.81 1.71
C ARG A 10 -59.87 22.17 2.35
N PHE A 11 -59.80 23.25 3.13
CA PHE A 11 -58.57 23.61 3.85
C PHE A 11 -58.20 22.58 4.91
N GLN A 12 -59.15 22.07 5.70
CA GLN A 12 -58.88 21.03 6.70
C GLN A 12 -58.34 19.74 6.07
N GLN A 13 -58.89 19.31 4.94
CA GLN A 13 -58.37 18.15 4.19
C GLN A 13 -56.94 18.40 3.68
N ARG A 14 -56.67 19.59 3.14
CA ARG A 14 -55.31 19.97 2.71
C ARG A 14 -54.32 20.00 3.88
N ILE A 15 -54.73 20.50 5.04
CA ILE A 15 -53.90 20.53 6.25
C ILE A 15 -53.53 19.10 6.66
N GLN A 16 -54.52 18.20 6.77
CA GLN A 16 -54.27 16.80 7.13
C GLN A 16 -53.34 16.09 6.14
N GLN A 17 -53.52 16.35 4.83
CA GLN A 17 -52.62 15.81 3.81
C GLN A 17 -51.20 16.35 3.98
N ARG A 18 -51.03 17.66 4.22
CA ARG A 18 -49.71 18.28 4.43
C ARG A 18 -49.04 17.80 5.71
N GLU A 19 -49.78 17.56 6.78
CA GLU A 19 -49.25 16.96 8.01
C GLU A 19 -48.74 15.54 7.76
N LYS A 20 -49.47 14.74 6.97
CA LYS A 20 -49.03 13.39 6.56
C LYS A 20 -47.77 13.44 5.70
N ASP A 21 -47.75 14.31 4.68
CA ASP A 21 -46.58 14.52 3.82
C ASP A 21 -45.35 14.93 4.65
N PHE A 22 -45.53 15.86 5.59
CA PHE A 22 -44.47 16.33 6.48
C PHE A 22 -43.89 15.20 7.33
N GLN A 23 -44.73 14.37 7.94
CA GLN A 23 -44.26 13.25 8.76
C GLN A 23 -43.53 12.18 7.93
N GLN A 24 -44.02 11.90 6.71
CA GLN A 24 -43.34 10.98 5.79
C GLN A 24 -41.98 11.52 5.36
N LEU A 25 -41.92 12.79 4.96
CA LEU A 25 -40.68 13.43 4.56
C LEU A 25 -39.67 13.47 5.72
N ARG A 26 -40.11 13.83 6.92
CA ARG A 26 -39.26 13.82 8.13
C ARG A 26 -38.65 12.45 8.38
N LYS A 27 -39.44 11.38 8.29
CA LYS A 27 -38.94 10.01 8.46
C LYS A 27 -37.93 9.63 7.37
N SER A 28 -38.19 10.00 6.11
CA SER A 28 -37.30 9.74 4.99
C SER A 28 -35.96 10.46 5.15
N VAL A 29 -35.97 11.74 5.52
CA VAL A 29 -34.76 12.52 5.80
C VAL A 29 -33.93 11.90 6.92
N GLU A 30 -34.56 11.54 8.03
CA GLU A 30 -33.84 10.92 9.16
C GLU A 30 -33.30 9.53 8.80
N SER A 31 -34.02 8.74 8.00
CA SER A 31 -33.53 7.47 7.49
C SER A 31 -32.32 7.64 6.58
N HIS A 32 -32.34 8.65 5.70
CA HIS A 32 -31.22 8.94 4.80
C HIS A 32 -29.98 9.40 5.58
N LYS A 33 -30.15 10.28 6.58
CA LYS A 33 -29.05 10.69 7.47
C LYS A 33 -28.39 9.49 8.16
N ARG A 34 -29.18 8.58 8.73
CA ARG A 34 -28.65 7.37 9.38
C ARG A 34 -27.93 6.47 8.38
N SER A 35 -28.49 6.29 7.19
CA SER A 35 -27.84 5.51 6.13
C SER A 35 -26.51 6.11 5.68
N ALA A 36 -26.43 7.43 5.56
CA ALA A 36 -25.19 8.12 5.21
C ALA A 36 -24.14 7.98 6.31
N GLN A 37 -24.54 8.16 7.57
CA GLN A 37 -23.67 7.99 8.72
C GLN A 37 -23.10 6.57 8.81
N ALA A 38 -23.96 5.55 8.66
CA ALA A 38 -23.52 4.16 8.65
C ALA A 38 -22.52 3.88 7.52
N ALA A 39 -22.77 4.40 6.31
CA ALA A 39 -21.85 4.25 5.19
C ALA A 39 -20.48 4.90 5.46
N VAL A 40 -20.44 6.05 6.15
CA VAL A 40 -19.19 6.70 6.56
C VAL A 40 -18.45 5.83 7.58
N GLU A 41 -19.11 5.40 8.65
CA GLU A 41 -18.50 4.57 9.70
C GLU A 41 -17.92 3.26 9.15
N ASP A 42 -18.69 2.56 8.29
CA ASP A 42 -18.23 1.34 7.63
C ASP A 42 -17.02 1.61 6.72
N SER A 43 -17.04 2.71 5.97
CA SER A 43 -15.92 3.10 5.09
C SER A 43 -14.66 3.41 5.89
N GLU A 44 -14.77 4.18 6.97
CA GLU A 44 -13.64 4.52 7.84
C GLU A 44 -13.02 3.28 8.49
N LYS A 45 -13.86 2.33 8.91
CA LYS A 45 -13.40 1.04 9.44
C LYS A 45 -12.62 0.25 8.39
N ILE A 46 -13.15 0.12 7.18
CA ILE A 46 -12.50 -0.61 6.09
C ILE A 46 -11.16 0.05 5.71
N PHE A 47 -11.12 1.38 5.58
CA PHE A 47 -9.89 2.11 5.28
C PHE A 47 -8.84 1.90 6.38
N THR A 48 -9.24 1.91 7.64
CA THR A 48 -8.35 1.64 8.77
C THR A 48 -7.77 0.22 8.69
N GLU A 49 -8.59 -0.78 8.39
CA GLU A 49 -8.13 -2.18 8.22
C GLU A 49 -7.15 -2.33 7.05
N LEU A 50 -7.40 -1.65 5.93
CA LEU A 50 -6.53 -1.63 4.76
C LEU A 50 -5.15 -1.00 5.07
N ILE A 51 -5.13 0.16 5.74
CA ILE A 51 -3.89 0.82 6.16
C ILE A 51 -3.06 -0.14 7.04
N ARG A 52 -3.68 -0.75 8.05
CA ARG A 52 -3.00 -1.71 8.94
C ARG A 52 -2.52 -2.97 8.23
N CYS A 53 -3.18 -3.38 7.14
CA CYS A 53 -2.73 -4.49 6.31
C CYS A 53 -1.44 -4.12 5.55
N ILE A 54 -1.43 -2.94 4.92
CA ILE A 54 -0.27 -2.43 4.19
C ILE A 54 0.92 -2.25 5.14
N GLU A 55 0.72 -1.63 6.30
CA GLU A 55 1.78 -1.43 7.31
C GLU A 55 2.42 -2.76 7.74
N ARG A 56 1.60 -3.78 8.03
CA ARG A 56 2.11 -5.11 8.40
C ARG A 56 2.92 -5.73 7.27
N SER A 57 2.42 -5.72 6.03
CA SER A 57 3.14 -6.28 4.89
C SER A 57 4.47 -5.55 4.63
N CYS A 58 4.48 -4.21 4.69
CA CYS A 58 5.71 -3.42 4.53
C CYS A 58 6.73 -3.68 5.64
N SER A 59 6.27 -3.87 6.88
CA SER A 59 7.15 -4.23 8.00
C SER A 59 7.82 -5.59 7.77
N GLY A 60 7.09 -6.57 7.22
CA GLY A 60 7.61 -7.88 6.86
C GLY A 60 8.74 -7.80 5.83
N VAL A 61 8.53 -7.08 4.73
CA VAL A 61 9.56 -6.89 3.68
C VAL A 61 10.79 -6.18 4.24
N THR A 62 10.59 -5.14 5.07
CA THR A 62 11.70 -4.41 5.70
C THR A 62 12.51 -5.31 6.62
N GLN A 63 11.85 -6.19 7.37
CA GLN A 63 12.53 -7.13 8.25
C GLN A 63 13.32 -8.19 7.47
N GLN A 64 12.76 -8.70 6.36
CA GLN A 64 13.47 -9.64 5.49
C GLN A 64 14.78 -9.06 4.92
N ILE A 65 14.78 -7.78 4.54
CA ILE A 65 16.00 -7.09 4.09
C ILE A 65 17.06 -7.07 5.19
N LYS A 66 16.68 -6.68 6.41
CA LYS A 66 17.58 -6.64 7.58
C LYS A 66 18.12 -8.02 7.95
N ASP A 67 17.26 -9.04 7.92
CA ASP A 67 17.64 -10.41 8.23
C ASP A 67 18.63 -10.95 7.19
N GLN A 68 18.39 -10.67 5.90
CA GLN A 68 19.29 -11.05 4.82
C GLN A 68 20.63 -10.32 4.91
N GLU A 69 20.62 -9.01 5.17
CA GLU A 69 21.84 -8.22 5.42
C GLU A 69 22.65 -8.85 6.56
N LYS A 70 22.02 -9.10 7.72
CA LYS A 70 22.69 -9.70 8.87
C LYS A 70 23.25 -11.10 8.57
N ALA A 71 22.48 -11.93 7.87
CA ALA A 71 22.88 -13.28 7.49
C ALA A 71 24.11 -13.28 6.55
N THR A 72 24.22 -12.27 5.68
CA THR A 72 25.36 -12.13 4.75
C THR A 72 26.56 -11.43 5.41
N VAL A 73 26.35 -10.36 6.18
CA VAL A 73 27.42 -9.53 6.76
C VAL A 73 28.08 -10.22 7.95
N SER A 74 27.33 -10.91 8.82
CA SER A 74 27.91 -11.50 10.03
C SER A 74 29.00 -12.55 9.77
N PRO A 75 28.85 -13.50 8.82
CA PRO A 75 29.95 -14.37 8.41
C PRO A 75 31.13 -13.62 7.79
N ALA A 76 30.86 -12.58 6.99
CA ALA A 76 31.90 -11.76 6.35
C ALA A 76 32.76 -11.04 7.38
N GLU A 77 32.15 -10.40 8.38
CA GLU A 77 32.87 -9.73 9.48
C GLU A 77 33.70 -10.72 10.29
N ARG A 78 33.18 -11.93 10.54
CA ARG A 78 33.96 -12.99 11.21
C ARG A 78 35.18 -13.39 10.38
N ARG A 79 35.03 -13.53 9.06
CA ARG A 79 36.17 -13.83 8.17
C ARG A 79 37.17 -12.68 8.12
N LEU A 80 36.72 -11.43 8.09
CA LEU A 80 37.60 -10.25 8.14
C LEU A 80 38.45 -10.24 9.42
N LYS A 81 37.85 -10.53 10.59
CA LYS A 81 38.59 -10.65 11.86
C LYS A 81 39.62 -11.77 11.82
N GLN A 82 39.26 -12.92 11.25
CA GLN A 82 40.17 -14.06 11.12
C GLN A 82 41.34 -13.74 10.18
N LEU A 83 41.07 -13.16 9.01
CA LEU A 83 42.09 -12.72 8.06
C LEU A 83 43.04 -11.70 8.67
N LYS A 84 42.54 -10.76 9.49
CA LYS A 84 43.40 -9.80 10.19
C LYS A 84 44.38 -10.50 11.13
N LYS A 85 43.92 -11.50 11.89
CA LYS A 85 44.78 -12.31 12.76
C LYS A 85 45.82 -13.10 11.95
N GLU A 86 45.40 -13.75 10.87
CA GLU A 86 46.29 -14.49 9.95
C GLU A 86 47.41 -13.57 9.41
N ILE A 87 47.06 -12.35 8.98
CA ILE A 87 48.03 -11.35 8.52
C ILE A 87 49.01 -10.95 9.62
N ASP A 88 48.53 -10.68 10.85
CA ASP A 88 49.38 -10.27 11.96
C ASP A 88 50.33 -11.41 12.40
N ASP A 89 49.86 -12.65 12.39
CA ASP A 89 50.69 -13.84 12.65
C ASP A 89 51.77 -14.04 11.57
N LEU A 90 51.43 -13.81 10.30
CA LEU A 90 52.39 -13.85 9.18
C LEU A 90 53.45 -12.76 9.31
N TRP A 91 53.09 -11.53 9.66
CA TRP A 91 54.06 -10.46 9.92
C TRP A 91 55.00 -10.79 11.07
N ARG A 92 54.48 -11.41 12.15
CA ARG A 92 55.31 -11.87 13.28
C ARG A 92 56.35 -12.90 12.81
N ILE A 93 55.92 -13.88 12.01
CA ILE A 93 56.82 -14.92 11.48
C ILE A 93 57.85 -14.31 10.53
N ASP A 94 57.42 -13.46 9.59
CA ASP A 94 58.31 -12.78 8.65
C ASP A 94 59.40 -11.97 9.36
N PHE A 95 59.02 -11.17 10.36
CA PHE A 95 59.98 -10.42 11.18
C PHE A 95 60.96 -11.34 11.91
N GLY A 96 60.47 -12.43 12.50
CA GLY A 96 61.31 -13.43 13.18
C GLY A 96 62.30 -14.10 12.24
N LEU A 97 61.85 -14.50 11.04
CA LEU A 97 62.70 -15.10 10.01
C LEU A 97 63.76 -14.12 9.50
N LYS A 98 63.38 -12.85 9.29
CA LYS A 98 64.30 -11.78 8.90
C LYS A 98 65.36 -11.52 9.97
N GLN A 99 65.02 -11.59 11.25
CA GLN A 99 66.01 -11.49 12.31
C GLN A 99 66.94 -12.70 12.31
N LEU A 100 66.37 -13.91 12.18
CA LEU A 100 67.12 -15.17 12.22
C LEU A 100 68.12 -15.32 11.08
N SER A 101 67.82 -14.75 9.90
CA SER A 101 68.72 -14.80 8.73
C SER A 101 70.04 -14.05 8.94
N HIS A 102 70.12 -13.16 9.94
CA HIS A 102 71.33 -12.39 10.26
C HIS A 102 72.15 -12.99 11.41
N THR A 103 71.70 -14.10 12.01
CA THR A 103 72.37 -14.72 13.16
C THR A 103 73.50 -15.67 12.73
N GLN A 104 74.67 -15.57 13.37
CA GLN A 104 75.78 -16.55 13.21
C GLN A 104 75.69 -17.76 14.17
N ASP A 105 74.86 -17.73 15.21
CA ASP A 105 74.65 -18.87 16.11
C ASP A 105 73.77 -19.94 15.46
N HIS A 106 74.42 -21.02 15.01
CA HIS A 106 73.75 -22.13 14.32
C HIS A 106 72.83 -22.96 15.22
N ILE A 107 73.07 -23.00 16.54
CA ILE A 107 72.20 -23.73 17.48
C ILE A 107 70.91 -22.93 17.68
N TYR A 108 71.04 -21.62 17.93
CA TYR A 108 69.90 -20.72 18.03
C TYR A 108 69.08 -20.67 16.73
N PHE A 109 69.77 -20.69 15.57
CA PHE A 109 69.13 -20.78 14.26
C PHE A 109 68.22 -22.01 14.16
N LEU A 110 68.75 -23.21 14.44
CA LEU A 110 67.98 -24.45 14.31
C LEU A 110 66.75 -24.49 15.23
N GLN A 111 66.90 -24.06 16.49
CA GLN A 111 65.80 -24.04 17.47
C GLN A 111 64.70 -23.03 17.10
N SER A 112 65.10 -21.81 16.72
CA SER A 112 64.15 -20.74 16.38
C SER A 112 63.46 -21.00 15.04
N PHE A 113 64.19 -21.52 14.05
CA PHE A 113 63.61 -21.86 12.74
C PHE A 113 62.55 -22.96 12.87
N GLN A 114 62.80 -23.99 13.69
CA GLN A 114 61.83 -25.05 13.95
C GLN A 114 60.55 -24.50 14.61
N SER A 115 60.69 -23.53 15.50
CA SER A 115 59.56 -22.88 16.19
C SER A 115 58.75 -21.96 15.26
N LEU A 116 59.41 -21.21 14.38
CA LEU A 116 58.79 -20.29 13.43
C LEU A 116 58.19 -21.00 12.20
N SER A 117 58.73 -22.16 11.84
CA SER A 117 58.24 -22.98 10.72
C SER A 117 57.11 -23.92 11.11
N ALA A 118 56.66 -23.88 12.37
CA ALA A 118 55.49 -24.61 12.81
C ALA A 118 54.27 -24.15 11.97
N PRO A 119 53.45 -25.08 11.46
CA PRO A 119 52.25 -24.73 10.71
C PRO A 119 51.38 -23.80 11.57
N LEU A 120 51.03 -22.64 11.02
CA LEU A 120 49.94 -21.85 11.57
C LEU A 120 48.67 -22.70 11.50
N GLU A 121 47.72 -22.48 12.43
CA GLU A 121 46.35 -22.94 12.26
C GLU A 121 45.71 -22.16 11.10
N SER A 122 46.16 -22.40 9.87
CA SER A 122 45.51 -21.90 8.68
C SER A 122 44.24 -22.71 8.52
N THR A 123 43.10 -22.12 8.88
CA THR A 123 41.86 -22.64 8.33
C THR A 123 41.88 -22.21 6.87
N ASP A 124 42.23 -23.12 5.97
CA ASP A 124 41.96 -23.03 4.52
C ASP A 124 40.44 -23.05 4.30
N MET A 125 39.73 -22.13 4.96
CA MET A 125 38.34 -21.88 4.66
C MET A 125 38.34 -21.27 3.28
N PRO A 126 37.65 -21.91 2.31
CA PRO A 126 37.56 -21.36 0.98
C PRO A 126 37.06 -19.94 1.10
N LEU A 127 37.65 -19.04 0.31
CA LEU A 127 37.18 -17.68 0.14
C LEU A 127 35.67 -17.79 -0.08
N ILE A 128 34.86 -17.42 0.92
CA ILE A 128 33.42 -17.37 0.74
C ILE A 128 33.27 -16.48 -0.49
N SER A 129 32.75 -17.03 -1.58
CA SER A 129 32.65 -16.31 -2.84
C SER A 129 31.65 -15.18 -2.61
N PHE A 130 32.17 -14.06 -2.14
CA PHE A 130 31.46 -12.80 -1.96
C PHE A 130 31.27 -12.22 -3.36
N SER A 131 30.44 -12.89 -4.15
CA SER A 131 29.99 -12.37 -5.42
C SER A 131 29.29 -11.04 -5.16
N SER A 132 29.69 -10.00 -5.89
CA SER A 132 29.08 -8.66 -5.83
C SER A 132 27.57 -8.70 -6.10
N GLN A 133 27.07 -9.71 -6.84
CA GLN A 133 25.63 -9.93 -7.04
C GLN A 133 24.86 -10.27 -5.74
N LEU A 134 25.52 -10.80 -4.71
CA LEU A 134 24.87 -11.17 -3.44
C LEU A 134 24.60 -9.97 -2.51
N PHE A 135 25.07 -8.77 -2.87
CA PHE A 135 25.00 -7.58 -2.01
C PHE A 135 24.07 -6.48 -2.52
N SER A 136 23.53 -6.58 -3.74
CA SER A 136 22.62 -5.56 -4.27
C SER A 136 21.17 -5.83 -3.88
N PHE A 137 20.49 -4.79 -3.39
CA PHE A 137 19.04 -4.75 -3.16
C PHE A 137 18.31 -3.93 -4.25
N ASP A 138 18.95 -3.66 -5.39
CA ASP A 138 18.35 -2.84 -6.46
C ASP A 138 17.05 -3.48 -7.00
N GLY A 139 17.01 -4.81 -7.14
CA GLY A 139 15.80 -5.52 -7.54
C GLY A 139 14.66 -5.43 -6.51
N VAL A 140 14.98 -5.35 -5.22
CA VAL A 140 14.00 -5.12 -4.15
C VAL A 140 13.45 -3.70 -4.25
N ARG A 141 14.33 -2.71 -4.43
CA ARG A 141 13.93 -1.30 -4.61
C ARG A 141 13.02 -1.13 -5.82
N GLU A 142 13.38 -1.74 -6.95
CA GLU A 142 12.57 -1.75 -8.18
C GLU A 142 11.20 -2.38 -7.94
N SER A 143 11.14 -3.54 -7.27
CA SER A 143 9.88 -4.21 -6.94
C SER A 143 8.98 -3.35 -6.04
N VAL A 144 9.55 -2.61 -5.09
CA VAL A 144 8.81 -1.67 -4.22
C VAL A 144 8.27 -0.49 -5.03
N HIS A 145 9.04 0.05 -5.99
CA HIS A 145 8.55 1.08 -6.90
C HIS A 145 7.37 0.59 -7.73
N GLN A 146 7.47 -0.61 -8.30
CA GLN A 146 6.37 -1.22 -9.06
C GLN A 146 5.12 -1.47 -8.21
N LEU A 147 5.29 -1.87 -6.95
CA LEU A 147 4.19 -2.01 -6.01
C LEU A 147 3.50 -0.67 -5.74
N ARG A 148 4.28 0.41 -5.51
CA ARG A 148 3.75 1.76 -5.33
C ARG A 148 2.88 2.16 -6.52
N ASP A 149 3.41 2.04 -7.74
CA ASP A 149 2.71 2.49 -8.94
C ASP A 149 1.40 1.74 -9.16
N LYS A 150 1.43 0.42 -9.02
CA LYS A 150 0.22 -0.42 -9.11
C LYS A 150 -0.82 -0.05 -8.06
N LEU A 151 -0.39 0.20 -6.82
CA LEU A 151 -1.30 0.57 -5.74
C LEU A 151 -1.91 1.95 -6.00
N GLU A 152 -1.12 2.91 -6.45
CA GLU A 152 -1.58 4.27 -6.74
C GLU A 152 -2.60 4.28 -7.89
N ASP A 153 -2.34 3.54 -8.97
CA ASP A 153 -3.25 3.42 -10.11
C ASP A 153 -4.57 2.73 -9.72
N LEU A 154 -4.48 1.63 -8.97
CA LEU A 154 -5.65 0.93 -8.45
C LEU A 154 -6.48 1.84 -7.54
N CYS A 155 -5.84 2.58 -6.63
CA CYS A 155 -6.51 3.53 -5.76
C CYS A 155 -7.20 4.63 -6.56
N LYS A 156 -6.54 5.22 -7.57
CA LYS A 156 -7.15 6.25 -8.44
C LYS A 156 -8.40 5.74 -9.13
N GLU A 157 -8.35 4.52 -9.69
CA GLU A 157 -9.48 3.92 -10.40
C GLU A 157 -10.66 3.64 -9.45
N GLU A 158 -10.41 2.94 -8.33
CA GLU A 158 -11.47 2.51 -7.42
C GLU A 158 -12.06 3.68 -6.62
N LEU A 159 -11.24 4.63 -6.17
CA LEU A 159 -11.73 5.82 -5.47
C LEU A 159 -12.58 6.70 -6.39
N LYS A 160 -12.27 6.77 -7.68
CA LYS A 160 -13.12 7.43 -8.67
C LYS A 160 -14.48 6.75 -8.78
N LYS A 161 -14.52 5.41 -8.92
CA LYS A 161 -15.79 4.64 -8.96
C LYS A 161 -16.64 4.86 -7.70
N ILE A 162 -16.00 4.91 -6.53
CA ILE A 162 -16.68 5.20 -5.26
C ILE A 162 -17.23 6.62 -5.28
N SER A 163 -16.44 7.61 -5.70
CA SER A 163 -16.85 9.02 -5.79
C SER A 163 -18.04 9.22 -6.76
N ASP A 164 -18.03 8.52 -7.89
CA ASP A 164 -19.12 8.56 -8.87
C ASP A 164 -20.44 8.01 -8.27
N ARG A 165 -20.37 6.98 -7.41
CA ARG A 165 -21.54 6.44 -6.71
C ARG A 165 -22.07 7.37 -5.63
N VAL A 166 -21.19 8.12 -4.95
CA VAL A 166 -21.58 9.13 -3.96
C VAL A 166 -22.25 10.34 -4.63
N THR A 167 -21.82 10.71 -5.84
CA THR A 167 -22.43 11.84 -6.57
C THR A 167 -23.77 11.48 -7.22
N PHE A 168 -23.95 10.23 -7.67
CA PHE A 168 -25.23 9.77 -8.25
C PHE A 168 -26.39 9.74 -7.24
N THR A 169 -26.12 9.60 -5.93
CA THR A 169 -27.15 9.62 -4.88
C THR A 169 -27.63 11.04 -4.53
N ASN A 170 -26.91 12.09 -4.96
CA ASN A 170 -27.24 13.49 -4.69
C ASN A 170 -28.22 14.12 -5.72
N THR A 171 -28.63 13.41 -6.76
CA THR A 171 -29.71 13.90 -7.64
C THR A 171 -31.06 13.72 -6.94
N VAL A 172 -31.41 14.69 -6.12
CA VAL A 172 -32.79 14.93 -5.64
C VAL A 172 -33.75 14.82 -6.84
N PRO A 173 -34.91 14.15 -6.72
CA PRO A 173 -35.95 14.25 -7.74
C PRO A 173 -36.42 15.71 -7.79
N ARG A 174 -35.84 16.48 -8.71
CA ARG A 174 -36.34 17.81 -9.04
C ARG A 174 -37.73 17.61 -9.63
N ASN A 175 -38.68 18.40 -9.13
CA ASN A 175 -40.10 18.39 -9.47
C ASN A 175 -40.32 18.04 -10.96
N ARG A 176 -41.25 17.12 -11.27
CA ARG A 176 -41.50 16.55 -12.63
C ARG A 176 -41.70 17.60 -13.75
N ASN A 177 -41.91 18.87 -13.40
CA ASN A 177 -42.19 19.94 -14.34
C ASN A 177 -40.93 20.68 -14.86
N ASP A 178 -39.72 20.35 -14.36
CA ASP A 178 -38.45 21.03 -14.72
C ASP A 178 -37.42 20.09 -15.41
N ILE A 179 -37.85 18.97 -16.00
CA ILE A 179 -36.92 18.03 -16.64
C ILE A 179 -36.51 18.58 -18.02
N VAL A 180 -35.42 19.33 -18.07
CA VAL A 180 -34.66 19.55 -19.32
C VAL A 180 -33.71 18.37 -19.49
N PRO A 181 -33.85 17.54 -20.55
CA PRO A 181 -32.98 16.39 -20.79
C PRO A 181 -31.52 16.82 -20.91
N ARG A 182 -30.62 16.26 -20.10
CA ARG A 182 -29.19 16.66 -20.08
C ARG A 182 -28.30 15.84 -20.99
N ASN A 183 -28.80 14.71 -21.48
CA ASN A 183 -28.10 13.84 -22.41
C ASN A 183 -29.07 13.23 -23.42
N ARG A 184 -28.52 12.68 -24.51
CA ARG A 184 -29.29 12.13 -25.63
C ARG A 184 -30.21 10.97 -25.20
N ASN A 185 -29.79 10.14 -24.25
CA ASN A 185 -30.56 8.97 -23.82
C ASN A 185 -31.82 9.39 -23.02
N GLU A 186 -31.73 10.44 -22.21
CA GLU A 186 -32.90 11.02 -21.52
C GLU A 186 -33.88 11.66 -22.51
N PHE A 187 -33.38 12.37 -23.54
CA PHE A 187 -34.25 12.99 -24.54
C PHE A 187 -35.05 11.95 -25.35
N LEU A 188 -34.42 10.82 -25.68
CA LEU A 188 -35.04 9.76 -26.46
C LEU A 188 -36.19 9.03 -25.74
N GLN A 189 -36.33 9.15 -24.42
CA GLN A 189 -37.47 8.60 -23.68
C GLN A 189 -38.79 9.30 -23.99
N TYR A 190 -38.74 10.52 -24.55
CA TYR A 190 -39.92 11.29 -24.97
C TYR A 190 -40.25 11.10 -26.46
N ALA A 191 -39.49 10.27 -27.19
CA ALA A 191 -39.74 10.00 -28.59
C ALA A 191 -41.00 9.13 -28.75
N HIS A 192 -42.02 9.69 -29.39
CA HIS A 192 -43.21 8.95 -29.81
C HIS A 192 -43.17 8.66 -31.30
N HIS A 193 -43.66 7.47 -31.68
CA HIS A 193 -43.82 7.12 -33.09
C HIS A 193 -45.00 7.90 -33.66
N LEU A 194 -44.74 8.85 -34.56
CA LEU A 194 -45.78 9.58 -35.27
C LEU A 194 -46.38 8.66 -36.33
N THR A 195 -47.55 8.10 -36.03
CA THR A 195 -48.39 7.45 -37.03
C THR A 195 -49.30 8.51 -37.63
N MET A 196 -49.10 8.80 -38.92
CA MET A 196 -49.97 9.68 -39.68
C MET A 196 -51.29 8.94 -39.93
N ASP A 197 -52.42 9.55 -39.58
CA ASP A 197 -53.75 8.99 -39.87
C ASP A 197 -53.97 8.97 -41.38
N PRO A 198 -54.19 7.80 -42.01
CA PRO A 198 -54.39 7.69 -43.44
C PRO A 198 -55.67 8.38 -43.96
N ASN A 199 -56.54 8.91 -43.09
CA ASN A 199 -57.72 9.70 -43.48
C ASN A 199 -57.53 11.22 -43.43
N THR A 200 -56.30 11.71 -43.31
CA THR A 200 -56.02 13.14 -43.41
C THR A 200 -55.91 13.50 -44.90
N ILE A 201 -57.03 13.90 -45.52
CA ILE A 201 -57.09 14.53 -46.86
C ILE A 201 -56.62 15.98 -46.77
#